data_AF-A0A7X7B6N6-F1
#
_entry.id   AF-A0A7X7B6N6-F1
#
_cell.length_a   1.000
_cell.length_b   1.000
_cell.length_c   1.000
_cell.angle_alpha   90.00
_cell.angle_beta   90.00
_cell.angle_gamma   90.00
#
_symmetry.space_group_name_H-M   'P 1'
#
loop_
_entity.id
_entity.type
_entity.pdbx_description
1 polymer ?
#
loop_
_entity_poly.entity_id
_entity_poly.type
_entity_poly.pdbx_seq_one_letter_code
_entity_poly.pdbx_strand_id
1 'polypeptide(L)' 'MPSYIYECINKQRELVRGQITADSFASAIGKLKRMGLAIIDLQEFTAAVNDRG' A
#
# COMPACT_ATOMS: atom_id res chain seq x y z
N MET A 1 -2.96 -12.75 -3.28
CA MET A 1 -1.89 -11.75 -3.04
C MET A 1 -2.40 -10.75 -2.02
N PRO A 2 -1.63 -10.43 -0.97
CA PRO A 2 -2.02 -9.44 0.01
C PRO A 2 -2.26 -8.08 -0.64
N SER A 3 -3.23 -7.36 -0.10
CA SER A 3 -3.51 -5.98 -0.45
C SER A 3 -2.85 -5.07 0.59
N TYR A 4 -2.41 -3.90 0.17
CA TYR A 4 -1.81 -2.90 1.04
C TYR A 4 -2.50 -1.56 0.84
N ILE A 5 -2.92 -0.94 1.94
CA ILE A 5 -3.38 0.46 1.94
C ILE A 5 -2.16 1.35 2.12
N TYR A 6 -2.03 2.37 1.29
CA TYR A 6 -0.90 3.29 1.33
C TYR A 6 -1.35 4.74 1.48
N GLU A 7 -0.50 5.53 2.13
CA GLU A 7 -0.50 6.99 2.12
C GLU A 7 0.87 7.47 1.62
N CYS A 8 0.86 8.32 0.60
CA CYS A 8 2.07 8.79 -0.08
C CYS A 8 1.97 10.26 -0.47
N ILE A 9 3.13 10.87 -0.77
CA ILE A 9 3.23 12.16 -1.45
C ILE A 9 3.66 11.92 -2.90
N ASN A 10 2.95 12.51 -3.87
CA ASN A 10 3.32 12.48 -5.28
C ASN A 10 4.34 13.59 -5.64
N LYS A 11 4.79 13.63 -6.90
CA LYS A 11 5.75 14.64 -7.38
C LYS A 11 5.21 16.07 -7.33
N GLN A 12 3.88 16.23 -7.36
CA GLN A 12 3.19 17.51 -7.22
C GLN A 12 3.07 17.97 -5.75
N ARG A 13 3.62 17.21 -4.80
CA ARG A 13 3.50 17.41 -3.35
C ARG A 13 2.09 17.23 -2.80
N GLU A 14 1.26 16.47 -3.50
CA GLU A 14 -0.10 16.15 -3.07
C GLU A 14 -0.12 14.84 -2.30
N LEU A 15 -0.99 14.78 -1.30
CA LEU A 15 -1.27 13.56 -0.56
C LEU A 15 -2.12 12.62 -1.41
N VAL A 16 -1.63 11.40 -1.63
CA VAL A 16 -2.31 10.35 -2.38
C VAL A 16 -2.50 9.14 -1.50
N ARG A 17 -3.72 8.64 -1.43
CA ARG A 17 -4.10 7.42 -0.71
C ARG A 17 -4.67 6.41 -1.68
N GLY A 18 -4.43 5.13 -1.43
CA GLY A 18 -4.97 4.08 -2.28
C GLY A 18 -4.67 2.68 -1.77
N GLN A 19 -4.96 1.70 -2.63
CA GLN A 19 -4.70 0.29 -2.38
C GLN A 19 -3.83 -0.28 -3.50
N ILE A 20 -2.89 -1.14 -3.14
CA ILE A 20 -2.06 -1.87 -4.10
C ILE A 20 -1.93 -3.34 -3.70
N THR A 21 -1.94 -4.23 -4.68
CA THR A 21 -1.65 -5.66 -4.45
C THR A 21 -0.17 -5.93 -4.68
N ALA A 22 0.46 -6.70 -3.80
CA ALA A 22 1.87 -7.08 -3.93
C ALA A 22 2.13 -8.45 -3.29
N ASP A 23 3.28 -9.07 -3.60
CA ASP A 23 3.65 -10.40 -3.08
C ASP A 23 4.11 -10.34 -1.61
N SER A 24 4.59 -9.17 -1.20
CA SER A 24 5.11 -8.89 0.13
C SER A 24 5.17 -7.38 0.40
N PHE A 25 5.32 -7.00 1.66
CA PHE A 25 5.52 -5.61 2.07
C PHE A 25 6.69 -4.93 1.32
N ALA A 26 7.82 -5.62 1.19
CA ALA A 26 8.99 -5.11 0.46
C ALA A 26 8.69 -4.87 -1.03
N SER A 27 7.92 -5.76 -1.66
CA SER A 27 7.52 -5.60 -3.05
C SER A 27 6.53 -4.43 -3.25
N ALA A 28 5.64 -4.18 -2.27
CA ALA A 28 4.73 -3.03 -2.26
C ALA A 28 5.51 -1.71 -2.18
N ILE A 29 6.47 -1.59 -1.26
CA ILE A 29 7.39 -0.44 -1.18
C ILE A 29 8.09 -0.21 -2.52
N GLY A 30 8.63 -1.27 -3.13
CA GLY A 30 9.31 -1.20 -4.41
C GLY A 30 8.41 -0.67 -5.54
N LYS A 31 7.14 -1.10 -5.59
CA LYS A 31 6.16 -0.61 -6.57
C LYS A 31 5.88 0.89 -6.37
N LEU A 32 5.60 1.33 -5.14
CA LEU A 32 5.30 2.74 -4.82
C LEU A 32 6.49 3.65 -5.17
N LYS A 33 7.72 3.23 -4.84
CA LYS A 33 8.94 3.97 -5.22
C LYS A 33 9.10 4.09 -6.75
N ARG A 34 8.85 3.01 -7.50
CA ARG A 34 8.89 3.04 -8.98
C ARG A 34 7.84 3.97 -9.59
N MET A 35 6.70 4.16 -8.92
CA MET A 35 5.68 5.14 -9.30
C MET A 35 6.09 6.59 -8.99
N GLY A 36 7.24 6.80 -8.34
CA GLY A 36 7.71 8.12 -7.95
C GLY A 36 6.97 8.70 -6.75
N LEU A 37 6.41 7.84 -5.89
CA LEU A 37 5.72 8.21 -4.67
C LEU A 37 6.69 8.17 -3.48
N ALA A 38 6.60 9.16 -2.61
CA ALA A 38 7.24 9.15 -1.29
C ALA A 38 6.26 8.55 -0.27
N ILE A 39 6.65 7.45 0.39
CA ILE A 39 5.77 6.70 1.30
C ILE A 39 5.72 7.40 2.66
N ILE A 40 4.51 7.68 3.16
CA ILE A 40 4.25 8.13 4.53
C ILE A 40 3.86 6.93 5.38
N ASP A 41 2.86 6.17 4.92
CA ASP A 41 2.36 4.97 5.61
C ASP A 41 2.03 3.87 4.61
N LEU A 42 2.16 2.62 5.03
CA LEU A 42 1.84 1.43 4.27
C LEU A 42 1.43 0.32 5.24
N GLN A 43 0.21 -0.20 5.07
CA GLN A 43 -0.36 -1.21 5.95
C GLN A 43 -0.90 -2.37 5.14
N GLU A 44 -0.65 -3.61 5.59
CA GLU A 44 -1.26 -4.77 4.98
C GLU A 44 -2.76 -4.82 5.32
N PHE A 45 -3.58 -4.86 4.28
CA PHE A 45 -5.01 -5.08 4.41
C PHE A 45 -5.29 -6.56 4.59
N THR A 46 -5.33 -6.99 5.84
CA THR A 46 -5.87 -8.29 6.21
C THR A 46 -7.38 -8.13 6.29
N ALA A 47 -8.13 -8.59 5.28
CA ALA A 47 -9.56 -8.79 5.46
C ALA A 47 -9.70 -9.79 6.61
N ALA A 48 -10.15 -9.33 7.78
CA ALA A 48 -10.44 -10.22 8.88
C ALA A 48 -11.42 -11.27 8.37
N VAL A 49 -10.93 -12.51 8.22
CA VAL A 49 -11.78 -13.65 7.96
C VAL A 49 -12.61 -13.78 9.23
N ASN A 50 -13.83 -13.24 9.21
CA ASN A 50 -14.84 -13.59 10.20
C ASN A 50 -15.26 -15.04 9.89
N ASP A 51 -14.43 -15.98 10.31
CA ASP A 51 -14.81 -17.37 10.49
C ASP A 51 -15.73 -17.41 11.71
N ARG A 52 -17.01 -17.12 11.48
CA ARG A 52 -18.08 -17.47 12.42
C ARG A 52 -18.39 -18.95 12.22
N GLY A 53 -17.54 -19.79 12.80
CA GLY A 53 -17.83 -21.20 13.10
C GLY A 53 -18.56 -21.33 14.42
#